data_AF-F8JHP1-F1
#
_entry.id   AF-F8JHP1-F1
#
_cell.length_a   1.000
_cell.length_b   1.000
_cell.length_c   1.000
_cell.angle_alpha   90.00
_cell.angle_beta   90.00
_cell.angle_gamma   90.00
#
_symmetry.space_group_name_H-M   'P 1'
#
loop_
_entity.id
_entity.type
_entity.pdbx_description
1 polymer ?
#
loop_
_entity_poly.entity_id
_entity_poly.type
_entity_poly.pdbx_seq_one_letter_code
_entity_poly.pdbx_strand_id
1 'polypeptide(L)'
;MSGKTPFKMIEEGPEYELFASEDEAAFVLRFKPDRMNAHLIDDDALRFYADYKALKLQFPAWTADQTLAQLWDQGGYSWLAAQEKC
;
A
#
# COMPACT_ATOMS: atom_id res chain seq x y z
N MET A 1 -23.81 12.27 -1.79
CA MET A 1 -23.46 11.44 -0.62
C MET A 1 -22.11 10.80 -0.93
N SER A 2 -21.01 11.41 -0.51
CA SER A 2 -19.67 10.82 -0.72
C SER A 2 -19.43 9.81 0.39
N GLY A 3 -19.89 8.58 0.19
CA GLY A 3 -19.55 7.47 1.07
C GLY A 3 -18.05 7.23 0.96
N LYS A 4 -17.29 7.64 1.96
CA LYS A 4 -15.87 7.34 2.07
C LYS A 4 -15.81 5.85 2.44
N THR A 5 -15.69 4.96 1.45
CA THR A 5 -15.59 3.52 1.70
C THR A 5 -14.47 3.31 2.72
N PRO A 6 -14.73 2.66 3.86
CA PRO A 6 -13.71 2.50 4.88
C PRO A 6 -12.59 1.63 4.35
N PHE A 7 -11.38 2.16 4.38
CA PHE A 7 -10.17 1.40 4.07
C PHE A 7 -9.87 0.46 5.25
N LYS A 8 -9.76 -0.84 4.95
CA LYS A 8 -9.39 -1.87 5.91
C LYS A 8 -7.89 -2.09 5.86
N MET A 9 -7.26 -2.14 7.03
CA MET A 9 -5.86 -2.52 7.15
C MET A 9 -5.66 -3.99 6.80
N ILE A 10 -4.73 -4.26 5.89
CA ILE A 10 -4.42 -5.61 5.40
C ILE A 10 -3.03 -6.07 5.81
N GLU A 11 -2.08 -5.14 5.95
CA GLU A 11 -0.75 -5.40 6.52
C GLU A 11 -0.33 -4.21 7.39
N GLU A 12 0.37 -4.49 8.48
CA GLU A 12 0.90 -3.48 9.41
C GLU A 12 2.31 -3.87 9.84
N GLY A 13 3.23 -2.93 9.68
CA GLY A 13 4.57 -2.96 10.25
C GLY A 13 4.90 -1.68 11.02
N PRO A 14 5.98 -1.68 11.80
CA PRO A 14 6.54 -0.49 12.43
C PRO A 14 6.71 0.73 11.50
N GLU A 15 7.09 0.53 10.24
CA GLU A 15 7.41 1.62 9.31
C GLU A 15 6.35 1.81 8.22
N TYR A 16 5.73 0.71 7.79
CA TYR A 16 4.77 0.71 6.69
C TYR A 16 3.40 0.15 7.11
N GLU A 17 2.36 0.68 6.48
CA GLU A 17 0.99 0.17 6.59
C GLU A 17 0.40 0.04 5.19
N LEU A 18 -0.42 -0.99 5.01
CA LEU A 18 -1.22 -1.15 3.80
C LEU A 18 -2.70 -1.24 4.17
N PHE A 19 -3.49 -0.42 3.50
CA PHE A 19 -4.94 -0.47 3.56
C PHE A 19 -5.53 -0.75 2.17
N ALA A 20 -6.69 -1.40 2.13
CA ALA A 20 -7.48 -1.62 0.92
C ALA A 20 -8.93 -1.20 1.12
N SER A 21 -9.61 -0.79 0.06
CA SER A 21 -11.07 -0.74 0.03
C SER A 21 -11.67 -2.15 0.15
N GLU A 22 -12.94 -2.26 0.53
CA GLU A 22 -13.62 -3.57 0.70
C GLU A 22 -13.63 -4.41 -0.59
N ASP A 23 -13.67 -3.75 -1.75
CA ASP A 23 -13.63 -4.38 -3.08
C ASP A 23 -12.21 -4.55 -3.63
N GLU A 24 -11.18 -4.17 -2.86
CA GLU A 24 -9.76 -4.19 -3.27
C GLU A 24 -9.48 -3.39 -4.56
N ALA A 25 -10.36 -2.47 -4.94
CA ALA A 25 -10.19 -1.59 -6.10
C ALA A 25 -9.32 -0.35 -5.81
N ALA A 26 -9.03 -0.09 -4.54
CA ALA A 26 -8.15 0.99 -4.12
C ALA A 26 -7.26 0.55 -2.95
N PHE A 27 -6.04 1.08 -2.92
CA PHE A 27 -5.07 0.83 -1.85
C PHE A 27 -4.48 2.14 -1.33
N VAL A 28 -4.10 2.12 -0.06
CA VAL A 28 -3.26 3.17 0.54
C VAL A 28 -2.04 2.51 1.14
N LEU A 29 -0.88 2.74 0.52
CA LEU A 29 0.41 2.36 1.07
C LEU A 29 1.00 3.55 1.81
N ARG A 30 1.22 3.39 3.11
CA ARG A 30 1.68 4.45 4.01
C ARG A 30 3.09 4.16 4.50
N PHE A 31 3.94 5.18 4.42
CA PHE A 31 5.27 5.24 5.02
C PHE A 31 5.24 6.19 6.21
N LYS A 32 5.23 5.62 7.42
CA LYS A 32 5.03 6.36 8.68
C LYS A 32 6.16 7.34 9.03
N PRO A 33 7.45 7.00 8.87
CA PRO A 33 8.55 7.89 9.26
C PRO A 33 8.44 9.30 8.66
N ASP A 34 8.08 9.38 7.37
CA ASP A 34 7.94 10.65 6.65
C ASP A 34 6.48 11.09 6.45
N ARG A 35 5.53 10.35 7.03
CA ARG A 35 4.08 10.59 6.89
C ARG A 35 3.67 10.74 5.42
N MET A 36 4.10 9.82 4.59
CA MET A 36 3.79 9.80 3.17
C MET A 36 2.82 8.68 2.83
N ASN A 37 1.84 8.97 1.99
CA ASN A 37 0.85 7.99 1.53
C ASN A 37 0.80 7.96 0.01
N ALA A 38 0.97 6.77 -0.56
CA ALA A 38 0.64 6.49 -1.95
C ALA A 38 -0.82 6.00 -2.02
N HIS A 39 -1.67 6.80 -2.67
CA HIS A 39 -3.05 6.44 -2.95
C HIS A 39 -3.11 5.81 -4.34
N LEU A 40 -3.49 4.53 -4.39
CA LEU A 40 -3.47 3.72 -5.59
C LEU A 40 -4.92 3.39 -5.96
N ILE A 41 -5.33 3.76 -7.17
CA ILE A 41 -6.69 3.55 -7.69
C ILE A 41 -6.60 3.06 -9.13
N ASP A 42 -7.70 2.53 -9.65
CA ASP A 42 -7.83 2.08 -11.04
C ASP A 42 -6.66 1.15 -11.47
N ASP A 43 -5.94 1.50 -12.53
CA ASP A 43 -4.83 0.69 -13.07
C ASP A 43 -3.66 0.55 -12.08
N ASP A 44 -3.38 1.58 -11.27
CA ASP A 44 -2.30 1.54 -10.27
C ASP A 44 -2.64 0.54 -9.16
N ALA A 45 -3.91 0.47 -8.74
CA ALA A 45 -4.39 -0.50 -7.74
C ALA A 45 -4.28 -1.93 -8.28
N LEU A 46 -4.68 -2.17 -9.53
CA LEU A 46 -4.59 -3.49 -10.16
C LEU A 46 -3.13 -3.98 -10.25
N ARG A 47 -2.23 -3.10 -10.70
CA ARG A 47 -0.80 -3.41 -10.78
C ARG A 47 -0.21 -3.66 -9.39
N PHE A 48 -0.50 -2.78 -8.43
CA PHE A 48 -0.03 -2.90 -7.07
C PHE A 48 -0.44 -4.23 -6.43
N TYR A 49 -1.69 -4.62 -6.60
CA TYR A 49 -2.20 -5.84 -6.02
C TYR A 49 -1.54 -7.09 -6.61
N ALA A 50 -1.25 -7.09 -7.92
CA ALA A 50 -0.52 -8.17 -8.58
C ALA A 50 0.93 -8.27 -8.04
N ASP A 51 1.63 -7.14 -7.94
CA ASP A 51 3.00 -7.08 -7.43
C ASP A 51 3.07 -7.50 -5.95
N TYR A 52 2.13 -7.03 -5.12
CA TYR A 52 2.01 -7.41 -3.72
C TYR A 52 1.81 -8.93 -3.55
N LYS A 53 0.88 -9.53 -4.30
CA LYS A 53 0.68 -11.00 -4.26
C LYS A 53 1.92 -11.76 -4.71
N ALA A 54 2.57 -11.29 -5.76
CA ALA A 54 3.78 -11.92 -6.27
C ALA A 54 4.90 -11.91 -5.22
N LEU A 55 5.06 -10.82 -4.47
CA LEU A 55 6.04 -10.76 -3.37
C LEU A 55 5.67 -11.67 -2.20
N LYS A 56 4.40 -11.68 -1.77
CA LYS A 56 3.94 -12.58 -0.69
C LYS A 56 4.14 -14.06 -1.04
N LEU A 57 3.99 -14.42 -2.32
CA LEU A 57 4.23 -15.78 -2.79
C LEU A 57 5.72 -16.12 -2.89
N GLN A 58 6.54 -15.19 -3.41
CA GLN A 58 7.98 -15.40 -3.58
C GLN A 58 8.73 -15.39 -2.25
N PHE A 59 8.32 -14.55 -1.31
CA PHE A 59 8.99 -14.33 -0.03
C PHE A 59 8.02 -14.46 1.16
N PRO A 60 7.45 -15.65 1.41
CA PRO A 60 6.43 -15.84 2.43
C PRO A 60 6.94 -15.61 3.88
N ALA A 61 8.26 -15.63 4.08
CA ALA A 61 8.88 -15.39 5.38
C ALA A 61 9.17 -13.90 5.65
N TRP A 62 8.94 -13.00 4.68
CA TRP A 62 9.14 -11.58 4.87
C TRP A 62 8.09 -10.98 5.80
N THR A 63 8.53 -10.02 6.58
CA THR A 63 7.66 -9.16 7.39
C THR A 63 6.85 -8.22 6.50
N ALA A 64 5.83 -7.57 7.09
CA ALA A 64 5.06 -6.53 6.43
C ALA A 64 5.99 -5.43 5.90
N ASP A 65 6.86 -4.86 6.75
CA ASP A 65 7.77 -3.78 6.36
C ASP A 65 8.69 -4.18 5.20
N GLN A 66 9.25 -5.39 5.20
CA GLN A 66 10.11 -5.84 4.11
C GLN A 66 9.36 -5.91 2.76
N THR A 67 8.13 -6.42 2.78
CA THR A 67 7.29 -6.51 1.59
C THR A 67 6.87 -5.12 1.09
N LEU A 68 6.42 -4.27 2.01
CA LEU A 68 5.88 -2.95 1.71
C LEU A 68 6.99 -1.96 1.31
N ALA A 69 8.18 -2.03 1.92
CA ALA A 69 9.35 -1.26 1.51
C ALA A 69 9.81 -1.64 0.09
N GLN A 70 9.80 -2.94 -0.25
CA GLN A 70 10.11 -3.39 -1.60
C GLN A 70 9.14 -2.77 -2.64
N LEU A 71 7.85 -2.72 -2.33
CA LEU A 71 6.86 -2.07 -3.20
C LEU A 71 7.09 -0.55 -3.26
N TRP A 72 7.37 0.08 -2.13
CA TRP A 72 7.60 1.52 -2.05
C TRP A 72 8.79 1.97 -2.91
N ASP A 73 9.95 1.32 -2.74
CA ASP A 73 11.20 1.70 -3.40
C ASP A 73 11.33 1.08 -4.80
N GLN A 74 11.25 -0.25 -4.91
CA GLN A 74 11.51 -0.97 -6.16
C GLN A 74 10.25 -1.09 -7.04
N GLY A 75 9.07 -1.14 -6.43
CA GLY A 75 7.79 -1.04 -7.14
C GLY A 75 7.51 0.37 -7.66
N GLY A 76 8.21 1.38 -7.15
CA GLY A 76 8.12 2.77 -7.59
C GLY A 76 6.89 3.51 -7.06
N TYR A 77 6.14 2.94 -6.12
CA TYR A 77 4.93 3.56 -5.59
C TYR A 77 5.20 4.79 -4.71
N SER A 78 6.43 4.96 -4.23
CA SER A 78 6.92 6.19 -3.60
C SER A 78 6.75 7.44 -4.46
N TRP A 79 6.78 7.32 -5.79
CA TRP A 79 6.59 8.44 -6.72
C TRP A 79 5.17 9.00 -6.73
N LEU A 80 4.19 8.15 -6.40
CA LEU A 80 2.79 8.53 -6.27
C LEU A 80 2.46 9.04 -4.87
N ALA A 81 3.42 8.96 -3.94
CA ALA A 81 3.19 9.31 -2.56
C ALA A 81 3.12 10.83 -2.36
N ALA A 82 2.16 11.25 -1.56
CA ALA A 82 2.03 12.62 -1.10
C ALA A 82 2.08 12.65 0.43
N GLN A 83 2.53 13.77 1.00
CA GLN A 83 2.44 13.99 2.45
C GLN A 83 0.99 13.86 2.91
N GLU A 84 0.79 13.16 4.02
CA GLU A 84 -0.47 13.16 4.75
C GLU A 84 -0.84 14.58 5.11
N LYS A 85 -1.91 15.10 4.51
CA LYS A 85 -2.47 16.38 4.92
C LYS A 85 -3.16 16.17 6.27
N CYS A 86 -2.64 16.85 7.30
CA CYS A 86 -3.24 16.94 8.62
C CYS A 86 -4.68 17.46 8.58
#